data_AF-A0A7L4Y8C3-F1
#
_entry.id   AF-A0A7L4Y8C3-F1
#
_cell.length_a   1.000
_cell.length_b   1.000
_cell.length_c   1.000
_cell.angle_alpha   90.00
_cell.angle_beta   90.00
_cell.angle_gamma   90.00
#
_symmetry.space_group_name_H-M   'P 1'
#
loop_
_entity.id
_entity.type
_entity.pdbx_description
1 polymer ?
#
loop_
_entity_poly.entity_id
_entity_poly.type
_entity_poly.pdbx_seq_one_letter_code
_entity_poly.pdbx_strand_id
1 'polypeptide(L)'
;MSSRDGGLQLTSSFRASLLGVADAAVDGAGLDVRPSAGGYTPSVVPPRGLGLTLAVGPAKGGGFLGEQDGQYRGALSLSLGLVEVKAFGILQPRPPSVLVALSAEFTPAIELGLAFTLNAVGGLIGVGRVLDRAGLAVVVQSGHLDDLLFPAAPPRRRRAS
;
A
#
# COMPACT_ATOMS: atom_id res chain seq x y z
N MET A 1 12.96 -10.31 20.66
CA MET A 1 13.28 -9.39 21.78
C MET A 1 14.63 -8.79 21.49
N SER A 2 14.74 -7.46 21.48
CA SER A 2 16.02 -6.76 21.41
C SER A 2 16.06 -5.72 22.53
N SER A 3 17.12 -5.74 23.33
CA SER A 3 17.38 -4.74 24.36
C SER A 3 18.21 -3.61 23.73
N ARG A 4 17.64 -2.40 23.66
CA ARG A 4 18.37 -1.16 23.35
C ARG A 4 18.06 -0.16 24.46
N ASP A 5 19.10 0.35 25.12
CA ASP A 5 19.02 1.41 26.14
C ASP A 5 17.99 1.15 27.26
N GLY A 6 18.12 0.01 27.95
CA GLY A 6 17.33 -0.31 29.16
C GLY A 6 15.84 -0.54 28.95
N GLY A 7 15.33 -0.42 27.73
CA GLY A 7 13.94 -0.69 27.35
C GLY A 7 13.73 -2.11 26.82
N LEU A 8 12.50 -2.59 26.93
CA LEU A 8 12.05 -3.87 26.39
C LEU A 8 11.10 -3.64 25.23
N GLN A 9 11.54 -4.01 24.02
CA GLN A 9 10.70 -4.01 22.83
C GLN A 9 10.25 -5.44 22.48
N LEU A 10 8.94 -5.61 22.37
CA LEU A 10 8.28 -6.83 21.91
C LEU A 10 7.52 -6.53 20.62
N THR A 11 7.85 -7.26 19.55
CA THR A 11 7.15 -7.18 18.27
C THR A 11 6.65 -8.56 17.86
N SER A 12 5.48 -8.61 17.24
CA SER A 12 4.82 -9.81 16.77
C SER A 12 4.27 -9.62 15.35
N SER A 13 4.14 -10.75 14.66
CA SER A 13 3.52 -10.83 13.34
C SER A 13 2.32 -11.75 13.41
N PHE A 14 1.21 -11.35 12.80
CA PHE A 14 -0.03 -12.11 12.78
C PHE A 14 -0.49 -12.30 11.35
N ARG A 15 -1.04 -13.47 11.05
CA ARG A 15 -1.77 -13.72 9.81
C ARG A 15 -3.10 -14.36 10.16
N ALA A 16 -4.17 -13.81 9.60
CA ALA A 16 -5.51 -14.34 9.67
C ALA A 16 -5.96 -14.73 8.27
N SER A 17 -6.70 -15.83 8.16
CA SER A 17 -7.30 -16.28 6.92
C SER A 17 -8.76 -16.64 7.18
N LEU A 18 -9.64 -16.24 6.28
CA LEU A 18 -11.05 -16.58 6.32
C LEU A 18 -11.35 -17.48 5.15
N LEU A 19 -11.31 -18.81 5.36
CA LEU A 19 -11.82 -19.84 4.45
C LEU A 19 -11.56 -19.62 2.94
N GLY A 20 -10.39 -19.08 2.58
CA GLY A 20 -10.02 -18.79 1.19
C GLY A 20 -10.69 -17.56 0.55
N VAL A 21 -11.55 -16.85 1.28
CA VAL A 21 -12.20 -15.62 0.81
C VAL A 21 -11.43 -14.35 1.16
N ALA A 22 -10.59 -14.37 2.20
CA ALA A 22 -9.74 -13.25 2.54
C ALA A 22 -8.53 -13.71 3.37
N ASP A 23 -7.41 -13.04 3.19
CA ASP A 23 -6.28 -13.12 4.11
C ASP A 23 -5.88 -11.72 4.57
N ALA A 24 -5.47 -11.62 5.82
CA ALA A 24 -4.89 -10.40 6.39
C ALA A 24 -3.58 -10.75 7.06
N ALA A 25 -2.57 -9.92 6.87
CA ALA A 25 -1.27 -10.06 7.49
C ALA A 25 -0.85 -8.73 8.12
N VAL A 26 -0.30 -8.82 9.32
CA VAL A 26 0.31 -7.71 10.05
C VAL A 26 1.70 -8.15 10.46
N ASP A 27 2.70 -7.35 10.15
CA ASP A 27 4.10 -7.61 10.49
C ASP A 27 4.66 -6.53 11.39
N GLY A 28 5.39 -6.94 12.43
CA GLY A 28 6.17 -6.05 13.29
C GLY A 28 5.35 -5.15 14.23
N ALA A 29 4.06 -5.39 14.42
CA ALA A 29 3.27 -4.67 15.42
C ALA A 29 3.78 -5.03 16.83
N GLY A 30 3.84 -4.05 17.74
CA GLY A 30 4.46 -4.32 19.03
C GLY A 30 4.21 -3.31 20.12
N LEU A 31 4.85 -3.59 21.26
CA LEU A 31 4.88 -2.75 22.44
C LEU A 31 6.34 -2.51 22.82
N ASP A 32 6.69 -1.25 23.06
CA ASP A 32 7.97 -0.85 23.64
C ASP A 32 7.72 -0.32 25.05
N VAL A 33 8.40 -0.88 26.04
CA VAL A 33 8.30 -0.50 27.44
C VAL A 33 9.63 0.07 27.88
N ARG A 34 9.65 1.37 28.19
CA ARG A 34 10.88 2.08 28.57
C ARG A 34 10.82 2.52 30.03
N PRO A 35 11.93 2.40 30.80
CA PRO A 35 12.03 3.01 32.12
C PRO A 35 11.89 4.54 32.03
N SER A 36 11.21 5.13 33.01
CA SER A 36 11.02 6.57 33.16
C SER A 36 11.18 6.95 34.64
N ALA A 37 11.35 8.24 34.93
CA ALA A 37 11.65 8.74 36.28
C ALA A 37 10.65 8.33 37.38
N GLY A 38 9.45 7.82 37.00
CA GLY A 38 8.42 7.34 37.92
C GLY A 38 7.91 5.92 37.66
N GLY A 39 8.60 5.11 36.85
CA GLY A 39 8.16 3.74 36.53
C GLY A 39 8.45 3.34 35.09
N TYR A 40 7.46 2.76 34.40
CA TYR A 40 7.59 2.30 33.01
C TYR A 40 6.57 2.98 32.12
N THR A 41 7.01 3.45 30.94
CA THR A 41 6.14 4.04 29.93
C THR A 41 5.97 3.05 28.77
N PRO A 42 4.76 2.50 28.56
CA PRO A 42 4.45 1.72 27.38
C PRO A 42 4.22 2.64 26.17
N SER A 43 4.69 2.22 25.00
CA SER A 43 4.43 2.87 23.72
C SER A 43 4.17 1.84 22.63
N VAL A 44 3.29 2.17 21.69
CA VAL A 44 2.93 1.27 20.59
C VAL A 44 3.97 1.36 19.49
N VAL A 45 4.47 0.20 19.06
CA VAL A 45 5.33 0.08 17.89
C VAL A 45 4.40 -0.17 16.69
N PRO A 46 4.32 0.76 15.73
CA PRO A 46 3.46 0.58 14.56
C PRO A 46 3.96 -0.61 13.72
N PRO A 47 3.06 -1.29 13.01
CA PRO A 47 3.46 -2.38 12.12
C PRO A 47 4.39 -1.87 11.02
N ARG A 48 5.33 -2.73 10.64
CA ARG A 48 6.21 -2.55 9.48
C ARG A 48 5.57 -3.03 8.20
N GLY A 49 4.55 -3.87 8.28
CA GLY A 49 3.88 -4.42 7.12
C GLY A 49 2.43 -4.69 7.39
N LEU A 50 1.58 -4.36 6.42
CA LEU A 50 0.19 -4.74 6.34
C LEU A 50 -0.05 -5.38 4.98
N GLY A 51 -0.79 -6.48 4.94
CA GLY A 51 -1.19 -7.15 3.72
C GLY A 51 -2.64 -7.58 3.81
N LEU A 52 -3.37 -7.47 2.72
CA LEU A 52 -4.75 -7.91 2.61
C LEU A 52 -4.98 -8.55 1.25
N THR A 53 -5.68 -9.67 1.21
CA THR A 53 -6.21 -10.29 -0.01
C THR A 53 -7.70 -10.54 0.18
N LEU A 54 -8.45 -10.49 -0.91
CA LEU A 54 -9.88 -10.74 -0.96
C LEU A 54 -10.20 -11.54 -2.23
N ALA A 55 -11.06 -12.52 -2.11
CA ALA A 55 -11.61 -13.32 -3.19
C ALA A 55 -13.08 -13.67 -2.86
N VAL A 56 -13.96 -12.67 -2.95
CA VAL A 56 -15.40 -12.80 -2.65
C VAL A 56 -16.20 -12.40 -3.88
N GLY A 57 -16.90 -13.37 -4.49
CA GLY A 57 -17.74 -13.12 -5.66
C GLY A 57 -16.96 -12.46 -6.81
N PRO A 58 -17.40 -11.29 -7.33
CA PRO A 58 -16.68 -10.56 -8.37
C PRO A 58 -15.46 -9.79 -7.82
N ALA A 59 -15.35 -9.60 -6.51
CA ALA A 59 -14.26 -8.85 -5.88
C ALA A 59 -13.06 -9.76 -5.62
N LYS A 60 -11.99 -9.58 -6.41
CA LYS A 60 -10.75 -10.37 -6.31
C LYS A 60 -9.54 -9.47 -6.35
N GLY A 61 -8.64 -9.61 -5.40
CA GLY A 61 -7.44 -8.81 -5.38
C GLY A 61 -6.79 -8.74 -4.01
N GLY A 62 -5.98 -7.70 -3.83
CA GLY A 62 -5.29 -7.47 -2.59
C GLY A 62 -4.37 -6.27 -2.66
N GLY A 63 -3.73 -6.00 -1.54
CA GLY A 63 -2.76 -4.92 -1.42
C GLY A 63 -1.81 -5.16 -0.27
N PHE A 64 -0.74 -4.37 -0.27
CA PHE A 64 0.22 -4.35 0.81
C PHE A 64 0.65 -2.91 1.10
N LEU A 65 1.09 -2.68 2.32
CA LEU A 65 1.70 -1.44 2.78
C LEU A 65 2.89 -1.83 3.66
N GLY A 66 4.09 -1.40 3.29
CA GLY A 66 5.33 -1.68 4.03
C GLY A 66 6.02 -0.39 4.47
N GLU A 67 6.61 -0.42 5.65
CA GLU A 67 7.50 0.61 6.17
C GLU A 67 8.92 0.37 5.62
N GLN A 68 9.51 1.42 5.08
CA GLN A 68 10.86 1.47 4.54
C GLN A 68 11.44 2.86 4.83
N ASP A 69 12.50 2.91 5.63
CA ASP A 69 13.25 4.13 5.94
C ASP A 69 12.39 5.28 6.50
N GLY A 70 11.43 4.97 7.37
CA GLY A 70 10.50 5.92 7.97
C GLY A 70 9.35 6.33 7.05
N GLN A 71 9.22 5.72 5.87
CA GLN A 71 8.14 5.93 4.90
C GLN A 71 7.33 4.66 4.71
N TYR A 72 6.03 4.81 4.55
CA TYR A 72 5.17 3.70 4.16
C TYR A 72 4.97 3.72 2.65
N ARG A 73 5.13 2.58 1.99
CA ARG A 73 4.94 2.37 0.56
C ARG A 73 3.99 1.22 0.34
N GLY A 74 3.03 1.38 -0.55
CA GLY A 74 2.02 0.36 -0.76
C GLY A 74 1.48 0.33 -2.17
N ALA A 75 0.88 -0.82 -2.49
CA ALA A 75 0.15 -1.04 -3.73
C ALA A 75 -1.15 -1.81 -3.45
N LEU A 76 -2.15 -1.58 -4.29
CA LEU A 76 -3.46 -2.20 -4.26
C LEU A 76 -3.82 -2.60 -5.70
N SER A 77 -4.39 -3.78 -5.87
CA SER A 77 -4.98 -4.25 -7.13
C SER A 77 -6.26 -5.00 -6.80
N LEU A 78 -7.40 -4.55 -7.32
CA LEU A 78 -8.71 -5.12 -7.05
C LEU A 78 -9.53 -5.19 -8.34
N SER A 79 -9.87 -6.40 -8.75
CA SER A 79 -10.89 -6.65 -9.77
C SER A 79 -12.26 -6.71 -9.12
N LEU A 80 -13.25 -6.05 -9.72
CA LEU A 80 -14.64 -5.96 -9.29
C LEU A 80 -15.58 -6.47 -10.41
N GLY A 81 -15.12 -7.43 -11.20
CA GLY A 81 -15.84 -7.94 -12.37
C GLY A 81 -15.50 -7.13 -13.62
N LEU A 82 -16.31 -6.12 -13.93
CA LEU A 82 -16.14 -5.27 -15.13
C LEU A 82 -15.20 -4.08 -14.89
N VAL A 83 -14.78 -3.87 -13.64
CA VAL A 83 -13.91 -2.76 -13.25
C VAL A 83 -12.66 -3.30 -12.57
N GLU A 84 -11.49 -2.85 -13.00
CA GLU A 84 -10.21 -3.15 -12.34
C GLU A 84 -9.63 -1.87 -11.75
N VAL A 85 -9.38 -1.88 -10.44
CA VAL A 85 -8.84 -0.74 -9.71
C VAL A 85 -7.42 -1.05 -9.26
N LYS A 86 -6.47 -0.17 -9.57
CA LYS A 86 -5.11 -0.23 -9.05
C LYS A 86 -4.75 1.07 -8.35
N ALA A 87 -3.89 0.96 -7.35
CA ALA A 87 -3.34 2.11 -6.68
C ALA A 87 -1.91 1.83 -6.21
N PHE A 88 -1.08 2.86 -6.21
CA PHE A 88 0.20 2.86 -5.51
C PHE A 88 0.31 4.14 -4.69
N GLY A 89 0.99 4.06 -3.56
CA GLY A 89 1.11 5.23 -2.70
C GLY A 89 2.33 5.21 -1.80
N ILE A 90 2.69 6.42 -1.38
CA ILE A 90 3.75 6.67 -0.41
C ILE A 90 3.18 7.60 0.67
N LEU A 91 3.42 7.25 1.93
CA LEU A 91 3.04 8.00 3.12
C LEU A 91 4.28 8.29 3.97
N GLN A 92 4.57 9.56 4.22
CA GLN A 92 5.55 10.01 5.19
C GLN A 92 4.78 10.43 6.46
N PRO A 93 4.99 9.78 7.61
CA PRO A 93 4.31 10.18 8.84
C PRO A 93 4.82 11.51 9.41
N ARG A 94 6.10 11.85 9.17
CA ARG A 94 6.78 13.03 9.74
C ARG A 94 7.74 13.67 8.74
N PRO A 95 7.52 14.92 8.30
CA PRO A 95 6.24 15.64 8.38
C PRO A 95 5.13 14.87 7.62
N PRO A 96 3.85 15.03 8.00
CA PRO A 96 2.76 14.27 7.39
C PRO A 96 2.61 14.62 5.91
N SER A 97 2.89 13.66 5.03
CA SER A 97 2.70 13.82 3.59
C SER A 97 2.26 12.52 2.92
N VAL A 98 1.43 12.63 1.89
CA VAL A 98 0.84 11.51 1.16
C VAL A 98 0.93 11.78 -0.33
N LEU A 99 1.25 10.73 -1.10
CA LEU A 99 1.12 10.70 -2.55
C LEU A 99 0.47 9.38 -2.93
N VAL A 100 -0.60 9.42 -3.71
CA VAL A 100 -1.30 8.24 -4.22
C VAL A 100 -1.56 8.44 -5.70
N ALA A 101 -1.25 7.43 -6.51
CA ALA A 101 -1.81 7.31 -7.83
C ALA A 101 -2.82 6.17 -7.84
N LEU A 102 -3.89 6.34 -8.60
CA LEU A 102 -4.96 5.38 -8.74
C LEU A 102 -5.39 5.30 -10.20
N SER A 103 -5.77 4.10 -10.63
CA SER A 103 -6.36 3.85 -11.94
C SER A 103 -7.59 2.95 -11.80
N ALA A 104 -8.55 3.15 -12.67
CA ALA A 104 -9.73 2.32 -12.84
C ALA A 104 -9.89 2.00 -14.33
N GLU A 105 -9.89 0.73 -14.69
CA GLU A 105 -10.12 0.25 -16.05
C GLU A 105 -11.51 -0.39 -16.16
N PHE A 106 -12.18 -0.19 -17.29
CA PHE A 106 -13.54 -0.65 -17.56
C PHE A 106 -13.52 -1.65 -18.71
N THR A 107 -14.06 -2.85 -18.48
CA THR A 107 -14.18 -3.92 -19.47
C THR A 107 -15.61 -4.48 -19.46
N PRO A 108 -16.45 -4.23 -20.48
CA PRO A 108 -16.15 -3.45 -21.68
C PRO A 108 -16.06 -1.94 -21.39
N ALA A 109 -15.47 -1.20 -22.33
CA ALA A 109 -15.37 0.25 -22.24
C ALA A 109 -16.76 0.90 -22.17
N ILE A 110 -16.85 2.04 -21.47
CA ILE A 110 -18.10 2.80 -21.37
C ILE A 110 -18.22 3.68 -22.62
N GLU A 111 -19.26 3.48 -23.44
CA GLU A 111 -19.53 4.36 -24.58
C GLU A 111 -20.03 5.73 -24.10
N LEU A 112 -19.35 6.79 -24.54
CA LEU A 112 -19.73 8.18 -24.24
C LEU A 112 -20.55 8.82 -25.38
N GLY A 113 -20.78 8.09 -26.47
CA GLY A 113 -21.38 8.58 -27.71
C GLY A 113 -20.36 9.17 -28.69
N LEU A 114 -20.79 9.48 -29.91
CA LEU A 114 -19.95 10.08 -30.98
C LEU A 114 -18.65 9.29 -31.27
N ALA A 115 -18.70 7.95 -31.18
CA ALA A 115 -17.54 7.07 -31.32
C ALA A 115 -16.41 7.28 -30.27
N PHE A 116 -16.72 7.90 -29.13
CA PHE A 116 -15.82 7.97 -27.97
C PHE A 116 -16.14 6.87 -26.95
N THR A 117 -15.10 6.29 -26.36
CA THR A 117 -15.20 5.30 -25.28
C THR A 117 -14.30 5.70 -24.11
N LEU A 118 -14.76 5.42 -22.89
CA LEU A 118 -13.97 5.52 -21.67
C LEU A 118 -13.47 4.13 -21.27
N ASN A 119 -12.22 3.86 -21.60
CA ASN A 119 -11.57 2.58 -21.31
C ASN A 119 -10.98 2.57 -19.89
N ALA A 120 -10.45 3.70 -19.44
CA ALA A 120 -9.83 3.84 -18.13
C ALA A 120 -9.86 5.29 -17.63
N VAL A 121 -9.78 5.45 -16.31
CA VAL A 121 -9.60 6.73 -15.62
C VAL A 121 -8.43 6.60 -14.65
N GLY A 122 -7.47 7.51 -14.75
CA GLY A 122 -6.34 7.63 -13.82
C GLY A 122 -6.40 8.92 -13.01
N GLY A 123 -5.79 8.93 -11.83
CA GLY A 123 -5.71 10.10 -10.96
C GLY A 123 -4.49 10.08 -10.05
N LEU A 124 -4.04 11.27 -9.66
CA LEU A 124 -2.94 11.48 -8.72
C LEU A 124 -3.39 12.45 -7.63
N ILE A 125 -3.17 12.06 -6.37
CA ILE A 125 -3.54 12.85 -5.18
C ILE A 125 -2.31 13.02 -4.31
N GLY A 126 -1.97 14.26 -3.97
CA GLY A 126 -0.85 14.60 -3.09
C GLY A 126 -1.26 15.59 -2.00
N VAL A 127 -0.93 15.29 -0.75
CA VAL A 127 -1.17 16.18 0.42
C VAL A 127 0.13 16.34 1.19
N GLY A 128 0.45 17.57 1.60
CA GLY A 128 1.67 17.85 2.40
C GLY A 128 2.99 17.68 1.63
N ARG A 129 2.93 17.48 0.31
CA ARG A 129 4.08 17.56 -0.59
C ARG A 129 3.86 18.70 -1.57
N VAL A 130 4.90 19.49 -1.83
CA VAL A 130 4.95 20.24 -3.08
C VAL A 130 5.08 19.17 -4.16
N LEU A 131 4.00 18.93 -4.90
CA LEU A 131 4.05 18.10 -6.09
C LEU A 131 5.09 18.73 -7.01
N ASP A 132 6.21 18.05 -7.23
CA ASP A 132 7.14 18.44 -8.27
C ASP A 132 6.45 18.19 -9.61
N ARG A 133 5.79 19.25 -10.09
CA ARG A 133 5.04 19.23 -11.34
C ARG A 133 5.96 18.94 -12.52
N ALA A 134 7.25 19.31 -12.43
CA ALA A 134 8.22 19.02 -13.47
C ALA A 134 8.60 17.54 -13.46
N GLY A 135 8.87 16.94 -12.31
CA GLY A 135 9.11 15.49 -12.17
C GLY A 135 7.91 14.65 -12.60
N LEU A 136 6.68 15.05 -12.25
CA LEU A 136 5.46 14.39 -12.70
C LEU A 136 5.21 14.56 -14.20
N ALA A 137 5.46 15.75 -14.76
CA ALA A 137 5.37 15.97 -16.20
C ALA A 137 6.39 15.12 -16.97
N VAL A 138 7.61 14.96 -16.44
CA VAL A 138 8.66 14.11 -17.03
C VAL A 138 8.28 12.64 -17.00
N VAL A 139 7.67 12.15 -15.91
CA VAL A 139 7.22 10.76 -15.77
C VAL A 139 5.95 10.46 -16.60
N VAL A 140 5.09 11.46 -16.81
CA VAL A 140 3.95 11.39 -17.76
C VAL A 140 4.43 11.44 -19.21
N GLN A 141 5.42 12.30 -19.52
CA GLN A 141 5.96 12.45 -20.86
C GLN A 141 6.89 11.29 -21.26
N SER A 142 7.48 10.56 -20.31
CA SER A 142 8.35 9.42 -20.60
C SER A 142 7.61 8.15 -21.01
N GLY A 143 6.26 8.14 -21.01
CA GLY A 143 5.46 6.96 -21.36
C GLY A 143 5.52 5.83 -20.32
N HIS A 144 6.24 6.00 -19.21
CA HIS A 144 6.31 5.05 -18.10
C HIS A 144 5.18 5.21 -17.07
N LEU A 145 4.15 5.98 -17.43
CA LEU A 145 2.95 6.09 -16.62
C LEU A 145 2.23 4.74 -16.53
N ASP A 146 2.31 3.92 -17.57
CA ASP A 146 1.75 2.57 -17.58
C ASP A 146 2.48 1.62 -16.61
N ASP A 147 3.80 1.73 -16.46
CA ASP A 147 4.57 0.90 -15.51
C ASP A 147 4.30 1.27 -14.04
N LEU A 148 3.96 2.54 -13.78
CA LEU A 148 3.59 3.03 -12.46
C LEU A 148 2.12 2.76 -12.14
N LEU A 149 1.22 2.99 -13.10
CA LEU A 149 -0.23 2.78 -12.94
C LEU A 149 -0.61 1.29 -13.05
N PHE A 150 0.23 0.46 -13.69
CA PHE A 150 0.02 -0.97 -13.90
C PHE A 150 1.31 -1.78 -13.64
N PRO A 151 1.75 -1.93 -12.37
CA PRO A 151 2.97 -2.68 -12.08
C PRO A 151 2.81 -4.17 -12.46
N ALA A 152 3.74 -4.70 -13.24
CA ALA A 152 3.86 -6.14 -13.45
C ALA A 152 4.12 -6.86 -12.12
N ALA A 153 3.44 -7.99 -11.90
CA ALA A 153 3.34 -8.70 -10.61
C ALA A 153 4.68 -8.86 -9.85
N PRO A 154 4.66 -8.81 -8.50
CA PRO A 154 5.87 -8.94 -7.70
C PRO A 154 6.52 -10.32 -7.86
N PRO A 155 7.87 -10.41 -7.85
CA PRO A 155 8.57 -11.69 -7.97
C PRO A 155 8.26 -12.62 -6.80
N ARG A 156 7.88 -13.86 -7.12
CA ARG A 156 7.71 -14.98 -6.17
C ARG A 156 8.96 -15.13 -5.32
N ARG A 157 8.85 -14.85 -4.02
CA ARG A 157 9.92 -15.12 -3.05
C ARG A 157 10.07 -16.63 -2.87
N ARG A 158 11.17 -17.18 -3.38
CA ARG A 158 11.57 -18.59 -3.21
C ARG A 158 11.85 -18.83 -1.71
N ARG A 159 11.15 -19.80 -1.11
CA ARG A 159 11.47 -20.30 0.24
C ARG A 159 12.86 -20.95 0.19
N ALA A 160 13.77 -20.53 1.06
CA ALA A 160 14.93 -21.32 1.42
C ALA A 160 14.49 -22.29 2.52
N SER A 161 14.70 -23.58 2.24
CA SER A 161 14.62 -24.73 3.13
C SER A 161 15.71 -24.71 4.18
#